data_AF-A0A2V5PJ33-F1
#
_entry.id   AF-A0A2V5PJ33-F1
#
_cell.length_a   1.000
_cell.length_b   1.000
_cell.length_c   1.000
_cell.angle_alpha   90.00
_cell.angle_beta   90.00
_cell.angle_gamma   90.00
#
_symmetry.space_group_name_H-M   'P 1'
#
loop_
_entity.id
_entity.type
_entity.pdbx_description
1 polymer ?
#
loop_
_entity_poly.entity_id
_entity_poly.type
_entity_poly.pdbx_seq_one_letter_code
_entity_poly.pdbx_strand_id
1 'polypeptide(L)'
;MIAPGLLLKRAVPFAIAIGIWFAPIPAGLTAPAWHLFAVFVAAIACVLINAFPLLTASMIAVATVVLTGTITPVQAFSGFANSSVLLVVI
;
A
#
# COMPACT_ATOMS: atom_id res chain seq x y z
N MET A 1 -27.04 -2.45 0.20
CA MET A 1 -26.71 -2.75 -1.21
C MET A 1 -25.47 -1.94 -1.56
N ILE A 2 -24.34 -2.58 -1.89
CA ILE A 2 -23.10 -1.85 -2.23
C ILE A 2 -23.26 -1.30 -3.64
N ALA A 3 -23.10 0.01 -3.83
CA ALA A 3 -23.21 0.61 -5.15
C ALA A 3 -22.10 0.05 -6.08
N PRO A 4 -22.41 -0.39 -7.31
CA PRO A 4 -21.42 -0.99 -8.21
C PRO A 4 -20.25 -0.05 -8.52
N GLY A 5 -20.48 1.27 -8.54
CA GLY A 5 -19.41 2.26 -8.70
C GLY A 5 -18.38 2.27 -7.56
N LEU A 6 -18.74 1.83 -6.35
CA LEU A 6 -17.81 1.73 -5.21
C LEU A 6 -16.89 0.52 -5.33
N LEU A 7 -17.39 -0.59 -5.89
CA LEU A 7 -16.57 -1.78 -6.15
C LEU A 7 -15.52 -1.53 -7.23
N LEU A 8 -15.90 -0.81 -8.30
CA LEU A 8 -14.97 -0.44 -9.36
C LEU A 8 -13.82 0.44 -8.83
N LYS A 9 -14.13 1.45 -8.01
CA LYS A 9 -13.11 2.30 -7.36
C LYS A 9 -12.16 1.48 -6.50
N ARG A 10 -12.66 0.49 -5.76
CA ARG A 10 -11.83 -0.37 -4.91
C ARG A 10 -10.93 -1.31 -5.69
N ALA A 11 -11.33 -1.72 -6.90
CA ALA A 11 -10.52 -2.61 -7.73
C ALA A 11 -9.29 -1.91 -8.34
N VAL A 12 -9.35 -0.61 -8.60
CA VAL A 12 -8.28 0.15 -9.27
C VAL A 12 -6.92 0.05 -8.54
N PRO A 13 -6.82 0.29 -7.23
CA PRO A 13 -5.55 0.17 -6.50
C PRO A 13 -4.96 -1.24 -6.58
N PHE A 14 -5.79 -2.28 -6.49
CA PHE A 14 -5.34 -3.66 -6.61
C PHE A 14 -4.86 -3.98 -8.03
N ALA A 15 -5.55 -3.47 -9.04
CA ALA A 15 -5.11 -3.61 -10.43
C ALA A 15 -3.75 -2.95 -10.67
N ILE A 16 -3.52 -1.77 -10.10
CA ILE A 16 -2.22 -1.08 -10.16
C ILE A 16 -1.15 -1.90 -9.45
N ALA A 17 -1.43 -2.36 -8.22
CA ALA A 17 -0.49 -3.19 -7.46
C ALA A 17 -0.08 -4.43 -8.25
N ILE A 18 -1.05 -5.19 -8.76
CA ILE A 18 -0.84 -6.42 -9.54
C ILE A 18 -0.07 -6.11 -10.84
N GLY A 19 -0.45 -5.05 -11.55
CA GLY A 19 0.21 -4.65 -12.79
C GLY A 19 1.70 -4.33 -12.60
N ILE A 20 2.05 -3.62 -11.53
CA ILE A 20 3.44 -3.32 -11.20
C ILE A 20 4.15 -4.57 -10.66
N TRP A 21 3.48 -5.36 -9.81
CA TRP A 21 4.06 -6.55 -9.17
C TRP A 21 4.55 -7.59 -10.17
N PHE A 22 3.80 -7.83 -11.25
CA PHE A 22 4.17 -8.80 -12.30
C PHE A 22 4.97 -8.20 -13.46
N ALA A 23 5.21 -6.89 -13.46
CA ALA A 23 6.08 -6.25 -14.44
C ALA A 23 7.55 -6.61 -14.17
N PRO A 24 8.39 -6.66 -15.23
CA PRO A 24 9.81 -6.95 -15.07
C PRO A 24 10.49 -5.88 -14.21
N ILE A 25 11.35 -6.34 -13.30
CA ILE A 25 12.07 -5.46 -12.38
C ILE A 25 13.03 -4.57 -13.19
N PRO A 26 12.95 -3.23 -13.06
CA PRO A 26 13.88 -2.34 -13.73
C PRO A 26 15.33 -2.58 -13.31
N ALA A 27 16.27 -2.41 -14.24
CA ALA A 27 17.69 -2.54 -13.96
C ALA A 27 18.12 -1.58 -12.83
N GLY A 28 18.84 -2.10 -11.83
CA GLY A 28 19.28 -1.33 -10.66
C GLY A 28 18.33 -1.37 -9.45
N LEU A 29 17.18 -2.05 -9.55
CA LEU A 29 16.29 -2.28 -8.40
C LEU A 29 16.35 -3.72 -7.90
N THR A 30 16.20 -3.89 -6.58
CA THR A 30 16.01 -5.21 -5.96
C THR A 30 14.55 -5.63 -6.04
N ALA A 31 14.28 -6.95 -6.04
CA ALA A 31 12.90 -7.46 -6.03
C ALA A 31 12.07 -6.93 -4.84
N PRO A 32 12.58 -6.88 -3.59
CA PRO A 32 11.85 -6.27 -2.48
C PRO A 32 11.55 -4.78 -2.71
N ALA A 33 12.49 -4.01 -3.25
CA ALA A 33 12.26 -2.58 -3.54
C ALA A 33 11.16 -2.37 -4.58
N TRP A 34 11.11 -3.22 -5.62
CA TRP A 34 10.08 -3.15 -6.65
C TRP A 34 8.68 -3.48 -6.11
N HIS A 35 8.56 -4.54 -5.32
CA HIS A 35 7.30 -4.89 -4.66
C HIS A 35 6.82 -3.84 -3.66
N LEU A 36 7.75 -3.23 -2.90
CA LEU A 36 7.43 -2.16 -1.97
C LEU A 36 6.93 -0.91 -2.71
N PHE A 37 7.55 -0.59 -3.84
CA PHE A 37 7.08 0.46 -4.75
C PHE A 37 5.67 0.17 -5.29
N ALA A 38 5.39 -1.07 -5.73
CA ALA A 38 4.07 -1.46 -6.20
C ALA A 38 2.98 -1.21 -5.14
N VAL A 39 3.22 -1.61 -3.89
CA VAL A 39 2.28 -1.40 -2.78
C VAL A 39 2.14 0.08 -2.44
N PHE A 40 3.24 0.85 -2.47
CA PHE A 40 3.21 2.29 -2.20
C PHE A 40 2.37 3.06 -3.22
N VAL A 41 2.57 2.82 -4.51
CA VAL A 41 1.81 3.45 -5.59
C VAL A 41 0.32 3.09 -5.49
N ALA A 42 0.02 1.80 -5.21
CA ALA A 42 -1.35 1.36 -4.99
C ALA A 42 -2.01 2.03 -3.78
N ALA A 43 -1.29 2.17 -2.66
CA ALA A 43 -1.78 2.86 -1.47
C ALA A 43 -2.09 4.34 -1.74
N ILE A 44 -1.21 5.05 -2.45
CA ILE A 44 -1.47 6.44 -2.88
C ILE A 44 -2.71 6.51 -3.77
N ALA A 45 -2.78 5.67 -4.81
CA ALA A 45 -3.92 5.66 -5.71
C ALA A 45 -5.24 5.40 -4.96
N CYS A 46 -5.23 4.48 -3.99
CA CYS A 46 -6.35 4.18 -3.12
C CYS A 46 -6.87 5.42 -2.35
N VAL A 47 -5.96 6.20 -1.76
CA VAL A 47 -6.33 7.41 -1.01
C VAL A 47 -6.79 8.52 -1.95
N LEU A 48 -6.12 8.72 -3.10
CA LEU A 48 -6.48 9.76 -4.07
C LEU A 48 -7.90 9.60 -4.60
N ILE A 49 -8.32 8.36 -4.92
CA ILE A 49 -9.68 8.10 -5.43
C ILE A 49 -10.70 7.85 -4.31
N ASN A 50 -10.30 8.01 -3.04
CA ASN A 50 -11.12 7.75 -1.85
C ASN A 50 -11.75 6.34 -1.86
N ALA A 51 -10.97 5.31 -2.26
CA ALA A 51 -11.46 3.93 -2.33
C ALA A 51 -11.66 3.31 -0.94
N PHE A 52 -10.74 3.59 -0.03
CA PHE A 52 -10.77 3.17 1.37
C PHE A 52 -10.34 4.33 2.29
N PRO A 53 -10.79 4.35 3.56
CA PRO A 53 -10.26 5.25 4.57
C PRO A 53 -8.73 5.12 4.70
N LEU A 54 -8.05 6.21 5.05
CA LEU A 54 -6.58 6.24 5.15
C LEU A 54 -6.02 5.10 6.02
N LEU A 55 -6.60 4.88 7.20
CA LEU A 55 -6.18 3.81 8.11
C LEU A 55 -6.38 2.42 7.49
N THR A 56 -7.51 2.17 6.83
CA THR A 56 -7.76 0.88 6.19
C THR A 56 -6.77 0.64 5.05
N ALA A 57 -6.50 1.65 4.22
CA ALA A 57 -5.55 1.56 3.13
C ALA A 57 -4.12 1.29 3.64
N SER A 58 -3.69 2.01 4.68
CA SER A 58 -2.36 1.82 5.28
C SER A 58 -2.21 0.45 5.93
N MET A 59 -3.23 -0.04 6.64
CA MET A 59 -3.19 -1.38 7.25
C MET A 59 -3.16 -2.49 6.21
N ILE A 60 -3.89 -2.37 5.10
CA ILE A 60 -3.81 -3.32 3.99
C ILE A 60 -2.41 -3.31 3.36
N ALA A 61 -1.83 -2.13 3.15
CA ALA A 61 -0.48 -2.00 2.61
C ALA A 61 0.56 -2.66 3.52
N VAL A 62 0.50 -2.39 4.83
CA VAL A 62 1.38 -2.97 5.86
C VAL A 62 1.23 -4.49 5.92
N ALA A 63 -0.02 -4.99 5.97
CA ALA A 63 -0.28 -6.42 5.95
C ALA A 63 0.30 -7.07 4.69
N THR A 64 0.14 -6.44 3.53
CA THR A 64 0.66 -6.95 2.26
C THR A 64 2.17 -7.08 2.30
N VAL A 65 2.91 -6.03 2.63
CA VAL A 65 4.39 -6.05 2.61
C VAL A 65 5.00 -7.00 3.66
N VAL A 66 4.30 -7.23 4.77
CA VAL A 66 4.73 -8.19 5.80
C VAL A 66 4.44 -9.62 5.36
N LEU A 67 3.23 -9.89 4.84
CA LEU A 67 2.83 -11.23 4.39
C LEU A 67 3.65 -11.68 3.17
N THR A 68 4.05 -10.76 2.30
CA THR A 68 4.90 -11.06 1.15
C THR A 68 6.39 -11.12 1.49
N GLY A 69 6.76 -10.86 2.75
CA GLY A 69 8.15 -10.84 3.20
C GLY A 69 9.00 -9.73 2.56
N THR A 70 8.37 -8.66 2.06
CA THR A 70 9.06 -7.55 1.40
C THR A 70 9.91 -6.77 2.41
N ILE A 71 9.39 -6.59 3.62
CA ILE A 71 10.10 -6.01 4.77
C ILE A 71 9.70 -6.75 6.05
N THR A 72 10.52 -6.60 7.09
CA THR A 72 10.20 -7.18 8.41
C THR A 72 9.01 -6.47 9.06
N PRO A 73 8.24 -7.15 9.94
CA PRO A 73 7.15 -6.51 10.69
C PRO A 73 7.62 -5.28 11.47
N VAL A 74 8.80 -5.35 12.09
CA VAL A 74 9.38 -4.24 12.86
C VAL A 74 9.59 -3.00 11.97
N GLN A 75 10.11 -3.20 10.75
CA GLN A 75 10.26 -2.11 9.78
C GLN A 75 8.91 -1.59 9.26
N ALA A 76 7.92 -2.47 9.07
CA ALA A 76 6.61 -2.06 8.57
C ALA A 76 5.85 -1.20 9.59
N PHE A 77 5.94 -1.52 10.88
CA PHE A 77 5.26 -0.78 11.95
C PHE A 77 6.02 0.44 12.47
N SER A 78 7.31 0.62 12.12
CA SER A 78 8.11 1.74 12.62
C SER A 78 7.55 3.12 12.22
N GLY A 79 6.81 3.19 11.11
CA GLY A 79 6.13 4.42 10.67
C GLY A 79 5.06 4.91 11.66
N PHE A 80 4.39 4.02 12.38
CA PHE A 80 3.39 4.39 13.39
C PHE A 80 4.01 4.89 14.70
N ALA A 81 5.27 4.52 14.98
CA ALA A 81 6.02 4.97 16.14
C ALA A 81 6.76 6.31 15.89
N ASN A 82 6.52 6.96 14.76
CA ASN A 82 7.20 8.20 14.40
C ASN A 82 6.67 9.38 15.22
N SER A 83 7.57 10.13 15.88
CA SER A 83 7.20 11.25 16.76
C SER A 83 6.41 12.36 16.06
N SER A 84 6.66 12.62 14.77
CA SER A 84 5.91 13.62 14.00
C SER A 84 4.49 13.13 13.68
N VAL A 85 4.31 11.83 13.43
CA VAL A 85 2.97 11.24 13.22
C VAL A 85 2.17 11.26 14.52
N LEU A 86 2.81 10.91 15.63
CA LEU A 86 2.16 10.91 16.95
C LEU A 86 1.75 12.32 17.38
N LEU A 87 2.49 13.36 17.01
CA LEU A 87 2.11 14.75 17.30
C LEU A 87 0.73 15.14 16.72
N VAL A 88 0.29 14.53 15.62
CA VAL A 88 -1.04 14.80 15.04
C VAL A 88 -2.18 14.18 15.88
N VAL A 89 -1.87 13.15 16.66
CA VAL A 89 -2.84 12.40 17.48
C VAL A 89 -3.03 13.03 18.85
N ILE A 90 -2.02 13.73 19.37
CA ILE A 90 -1.99 14.35 20.70
C ILE A 90 -2.46 15.80 20.60
#